data_AF-A0A1Q3C143-F1
#
_entry.id   AF-A0A1Q3C143-F1
#
_cell.length_a   1.000
_cell.length_b   1.000
_cell.length_c   1.000
_cell.angle_alpha   90.00
_cell.angle_beta   90.00
_cell.angle_gamma   90.00
#
_symmetry.space_group_name_H-M   'P 1'
#
loop_
_entity.id
_entity.type
_entity.pdbx_description
1 polymer ?
#
loop_
_entity_poly.entity_id
_entity_poly.type
_entity_poly.pdbx_seq_one_letter_code
_entity_poly.pdbx_strand_id
1 'polypeptide(L)'
;EFNLEDIISDPRLRPKISHYDVNIRDQIRRTYWLKGPCQPRNHTYPFREFGKESCRFVESWFNLHGTWLEYNIAKDAAFCLYCYIFKHDHGDQRGGDAFVTEGFTNWRKRERLQVHVGAHDSAHNIALGKCLALMNEKSHITVALSKQTNETQIEYRTRLTASIDVIRLLLQGLPFRGQDESEKFKNQGNFLEFLEFLSNHNESVQKVVLTNAPENLKLTSPQIQKDIVGAIASEIREAIISEIGDGLFSILIDESRDVSVKEQMTSILRYMDDKDCVIKRFLAIVHVLDTTSSSHKTAIDMLFSTHGLSISRIRGQGYDGASNMRGEFNDLKSLIIRENKAIFYVHCFSHQLQLTLVTVAKNDVQVALLFNLVASLSNIVGDILREKEAARLTKALGSDEVTSGQGLNQETLKRAGETRWGSHYGAL
;
A
#
# COMPACT_ATOMS: atom_id res chain seq x y z
N GLU A 1 24.81 10.26 10.69
CA GLU A 1 25.51 9.55 9.60
C GLU A 1 26.80 8.96 10.15
N PHE A 2 27.12 7.71 9.82
CA PHE A 2 28.36 7.06 10.24
C PHE A 2 29.43 7.30 9.16
N ASN A 3 30.50 8.01 9.49
CA ASN A 3 31.60 8.24 8.56
C ASN A 3 32.46 6.97 8.44
N LEU A 4 32.55 6.41 7.24
CA LEU A 4 33.26 5.16 6.97
C LEU A 4 34.79 5.31 7.07
N GLU A 5 35.30 6.52 6.94
CA GLU A 5 36.74 6.80 7.08
C GLU A 5 37.22 6.61 8.53
N ASP A 6 36.35 6.88 9.50
CA ASP A 6 36.63 6.81 10.95
C ASP A 6 36.58 5.37 11.53
N ILE A 7 36.39 4.35 10.69
CA ILE A 7 36.42 2.95 11.13
C ILE A 7 37.82 2.60 11.69
N ILE A 8 37.85 2.22 12.97
CA ILE A 8 39.05 1.83 13.70
C ILE A 8 39.52 0.43 13.24
N SER A 9 40.68 0.35 12.59
CA SER A 9 41.24 -0.93 12.13
C SER A 9 41.88 -1.77 13.24
N ASP A 10 42.14 -1.18 14.41
CA ASP A 10 42.76 -1.89 15.53
C ASP A 10 41.79 -2.98 16.06
N PRO A 11 42.18 -4.28 16.04
CA PRO A 11 41.35 -5.39 16.52
C PRO A 11 40.87 -5.27 17.96
N ARG A 12 41.56 -4.50 18.81
CA ARG A 12 41.18 -4.26 20.21
C ARG A 12 40.12 -3.17 20.36
N LEU A 13 40.19 -2.14 19.53
CA LEU A 13 39.37 -0.94 19.67
C LEU A 13 38.10 -0.98 18.81
N ARG A 14 38.06 -1.87 17.81
CA ARG A 14 36.90 -2.01 16.94
C ARG A 14 35.67 -2.58 17.67
N PRO A 15 34.48 -1.96 17.56
CA PRO A 15 33.23 -2.50 18.09
C PRO A 15 32.87 -3.85 17.46
N LYS A 16 32.12 -4.71 18.16
CA LYS A 16 31.51 -5.89 17.53
C LYS A 16 30.56 -5.47 16.41
N ILE A 17 30.52 -6.24 15.31
CA ILE A 17 29.63 -5.95 14.17
C ILE A 17 28.15 -5.88 14.60
N SER A 18 27.75 -6.64 15.62
CA SER A 18 26.40 -6.62 16.19
C SER A 18 26.02 -5.32 16.92
N HIS A 19 26.99 -4.46 17.27
CA HIS A 19 26.70 -3.17 17.91
C HIS A 19 26.32 -2.07 16.92
N TYR A 20 26.53 -2.27 15.62
CA TYR A 20 26.08 -1.32 14.59
C TYR A 20 24.61 -1.56 14.21
N ASP A 21 23.96 -0.51 13.72
CA ASP A 21 22.59 -0.57 13.20
C ASP A 21 22.47 -1.61 12.08
N VAL A 22 21.38 -2.37 12.08
CA VAL A 22 21.17 -3.50 11.17
C VAL A 22 21.31 -3.08 9.70
N ASN A 23 20.87 -1.87 9.36
CA ASN A 23 20.85 -1.38 7.98
C ASN A 23 22.25 -1.03 7.42
N ILE A 24 23.25 -0.84 8.28
CA ILE A 24 24.61 -0.44 7.88
C ILE A 24 25.66 -1.54 8.06
N ARG A 25 25.31 -2.67 8.69
CA ARG A 25 26.27 -3.75 9.02
C ARG A 25 27.02 -4.28 7.80
N ASP A 26 26.35 -4.46 6.67
CA ASP A 26 26.98 -4.98 5.45
C ASP A 26 27.95 -3.98 4.82
N GLN A 27 27.63 -2.69 4.88
CA GLN A 27 28.54 -1.63 4.46
C GLN A 27 29.80 -1.58 5.34
N ILE A 28 29.62 -1.76 6.65
CA ILE A 28 30.73 -1.81 7.61
C ILE A 28 31.60 -3.05 7.37
N ARG A 29 30.99 -4.22 7.17
CA ARG A 29 31.72 -5.47 6.85
C ARG A 29 32.58 -5.32 5.60
N ARG A 30 32.03 -4.74 4.52
CA ARG A 30 32.76 -4.44 3.28
C ARG A 30 33.94 -3.48 3.54
N THR A 31 33.74 -2.48 4.39
CA THR A 31 34.79 -1.51 4.69
C THR A 31 35.96 -2.14 5.46
N TYR A 32 35.69 -2.99 6.47
CA TYR A 32 36.75 -3.74 7.15
C TYR A 32 37.48 -4.71 6.20
N TRP A 33 36.75 -5.37 5.30
CA TRP A 33 37.33 -6.25 4.30
C TRP A 33 38.27 -5.50 3.36
N LEU A 34 37.85 -4.34 2.85
CA LEU A 34 38.64 -3.49 1.94
C LEU A 34 39.86 -2.87 2.61
N LYS A 35 39.75 -2.46 3.88
CA LYS A 35 40.89 -1.96 4.67
C LYS A 35 41.95 -3.04 4.92
N GLY A 36 41.55 -4.31 4.93
CA GLY A 36 42.45 -5.44 5.15
C GLY A 36 42.89 -5.62 6.61
N PRO A 37 43.67 -6.67 6.91
CA PRO A 37 44.05 -7.00 8.28
C PRO A 37 45.07 -6.01 8.86
N CYS A 38 44.93 -5.68 10.15
CA CYS A 38 45.90 -4.86 10.87
C CYS A 38 47.21 -5.61 11.12
N GLN A 39 48.25 -5.28 10.34
CA GLN A 39 49.57 -5.95 10.37
C GLN A 39 50.71 -4.95 10.65
N PRO A 40 50.97 -4.61 11.92
CA PRO A 40 52.06 -3.69 12.26
C PRO A 40 53.42 -4.33 11.97
N ARG A 41 54.10 -3.90 10.91
CA ARG A 41 55.45 -4.38 10.53
C ARG A 41 56.55 -3.49 11.11
N ASN A 42 57.77 -4.00 11.17
CA ASN A 42 58.95 -3.32 11.72
C ASN A 42 58.79 -2.95 13.22
N HIS A 43 58.08 -3.79 13.96
CA HIS A 43 57.88 -3.62 15.40
C HIS A 43 58.70 -4.64 16.20
N THR A 44 59.14 -4.26 17.40
CA THR A 44 59.81 -5.19 18.32
C THR A 44 58.77 -5.91 19.16
N TYR A 45 58.42 -7.13 18.76
CA TYR A 45 57.45 -7.96 19.48
C TYR A 45 58.02 -8.45 20.81
N PRO A 46 57.27 -8.33 21.92
CA PRO A 46 57.73 -8.72 23.24
C PRO A 46 57.89 -10.24 23.36
N PHE A 47 58.79 -10.66 24.24
CA PHE A 47 58.94 -12.05 24.63
C PHE A 47 57.92 -12.41 25.71
N ARG A 48 57.32 -13.60 25.57
CA ARG A 48 56.53 -14.25 26.62
C ARG A 48 57.23 -15.51 27.10
N GLU A 49 57.20 -15.72 28.40
CA GLU A 49 57.72 -16.92 29.03
C GLU A 49 56.71 -18.06 28.96
N PHE A 50 57.15 -19.21 28.47
CA PHE A 50 56.42 -20.46 28.41
C PHE A 50 57.22 -21.54 29.14
N GLY A 51 57.17 -21.51 30.47
CA GLY A 51 57.99 -22.40 31.31
C GLY A 51 59.47 -22.01 31.23
N LYS A 52 60.31 -22.87 30.63
CA LYS A 52 61.76 -22.63 30.47
C LYS A 52 62.14 -21.96 29.14
N GLU A 53 61.17 -21.78 28.24
CA GLU A 53 61.37 -21.23 26.89
C GLU A 53 60.74 -19.84 26.80
N SER A 54 61.44 -18.88 26.17
CA SER A 54 60.88 -17.57 25.82
C SER A 54 60.51 -17.52 24.34
N CYS A 55 59.25 -17.27 24.01
CA CYS A 55 58.77 -17.18 22.63
C CYS A 55 58.14 -15.81 22.37
N ARG A 56 58.18 -15.35 21.11
CA ARG A 56 57.54 -14.10 20.67
C ARG A 56 56.81 -14.30 19.36
N PHE A 57 55.91 -13.38 19.04
CA PHE A 57 55.34 -13.28 17.70
C PHE A 57 56.46 -13.04 16.66
N VAL A 58 56.34 -13.66 15.48
CA VAL A 58 57.31 -13.54 14.40
C VAL A 58 56.66 -12.87 13.20
N GLU A 59 57.23 -11.75 12.74
CA GLU A 59 56.66 -10.96 11.64
C GLU A 59 56.47 -11.76 10.34
N SER A 60 57.33 -12.75 10.08
CA SER A 60 57.19 -13.60 8.89
C SER A 60 55.88 -14.40 8.84
N TRP A 61 55.15 -14.53 9.97
CA TRP A 61 53.81 -15.11 9.98
C TRP A 61 52.79 -14.29 9.19
N PHE A 62 52.98 -12.97 9.07
CA PHE A 62 52.16 -12.16 8.15
C PHE A 62 52.39 -12.54 6.69
N ASN A 63 53.57 -13.05 6.33
CA ASN A 63 53.80 -13.50 4.95
C ASN A 63 53.10 -14.83 4.67
N LEU A 64 52.95 -15.69 5.70
CA LEU A 64 52.25 -16.97 5.60
C LEU A 64 50.73 -16.82 5.68
N HIS A 65 50.23 -15.81 6.40
CA HIS A 65 48.81 -15.62 6.71
C HIS A 65 48.33 -14.19 6.41
N GLY A 66 48.86 -13.59 5.34
CA GLY A 66 48.73 -12.17 5.06
C GLY A 66 47.31 -11.68 4.80
N THR A 67 46.40 -12.58 4.46
CA THR A 67 45.02 -12.21 4.08
C THR A 67 44.09 -12.02 5.28
N TRP A 68 44.44 -12.57 6.46
CA TRP A 68 43.54 -12.59 7.61
C TRP A 68 44.20 -12.33 8.97
N LEU A 69 45.49 -12.61 9.12
CA LEU A 69 46.18 -12.54 10.40
C LEU A 69 46.38 -11.08 10.81
N GLU A 70 45.88 -10.75 11.98
CA GLU A 70 46.00 -9.43 12.60
C GLU A 70 46.79 -9.53 13.90
N TYR A 71 47.44 -8.43 14.31
CA TYR A 71 48.15 -8.38 15.59
C TYR A 71 47.94 -7.03 16.27
N ASN A 72 47.66 -7.06 17.58
CA ASN A 72 47.58 -5.86 18.41
C ASN A 72 48.83 -5.75 19.29
N ILE A 73 49.56 -4.64 19.15
CA ILE A 73 50.81 -4.36 19.89
C ILE A 73 50.54 -4.29 21.41
N ALA A 74 49.52 -3.54 21.83
CA ALA A 74 49.27 -3.27 23.24
C ALA A 74 48.85 -4.52 24.04
N LYS A 75 48.17 -5.47 23.41
CA LYS A 75 47.73 -6.73 24.01
C LYS A 75 48.73 -7.87 23.82
N ASP A 76 49.71 -7.67 22.92
CA ASP A 76 50.59 -8.70 22.40
C ASP A 76 49.79 -9.98 22.05
N ALA A 77 48.84 -9.85 21.12
CA ALA A 77 47.92 -10.94 20.77
C ALA A 77 47.51 -10.89 19.29
N ALA A 78 47.28 -12.05 18.70
CA ALA A 78 46.88 -12.23 17.31
C ALA A 78 45.36 -12.44 17.16
N PHE A 79 44.80 -11.92 16.08
CA PHE A 79 43.37 -11.97 15.75
C PHE A 79 43.15 -12.39 14.30
N CYS A 80 41.90 -12.69 13.95
CA CYS A 80 41.49 -13.01 12.59
C CYS A 80 40.45 -12.01 12.08
N LEU A 81 40.76 -11.33 10.98
CA LEU A 81 39.85 -10.38 10.34
C LEU A 81 38.54 -11.05 9.89
N TYR A 82 38.62 -12.20 9.21
CA TYR A 82 37.44 -12.86 8.65
C TYR A 82 36.48 -13.33 9.74
N CYS A 83 37.01 -13.94 10.80
CA CYS A 83 36.21 -14.38 11.95
C CYS A 83 35.63 -13.21 12.75
N TYR A 84 36.24 -12.02 12.70
CA TYR A 84 35.64 -10.81 13.27
C TYR A 84 34.47 -10.28 12.40
N ILE A 85 34.63 -10.22 11.07
CA ILE A 85 33.61 -9.72 10.13
C ILE A 85 32.34 -10.61 10.17
N PHE A 86 32.54 -11.93 10.20
CA PHE A 86 31.47 -12.93 10.30
C PHE A 86 31.75 -13.92 11.44
N LYS A 87 31.56 -13.46 12.67
CA LYS A 87 31.59 -14.36 13.84
C LYS A 87 30.51 -15.43 13.68
N HIS A 88 30.89 -16.70 13.88
CA HIS A 88 29.97 -17.82 13.82
C HIS A 88 29.38 -18.10 15.22
N ASP A 89 28.06 -18.08 15.36
CA ASP A 89 27.35 -18.41 16.61
C ASP A 89 27.04 -19.92 16.72
N HIS A 90 28.02 -20.79 16.47
CA HIS A 90 27.86 -22.21 16.78
C HIS A 90 28.39 -22.49 18.18
N GLY A 91 27.49 -22.94 19.05
CA GLY A 91 27.70 -23.12 20.48
C GLY A 91 28.96 -23.90 20.86
N ASP A 92 29.48 -23.54 22.03
CA ASP A 92 30.39 -24.28 22.93
C ASP A 92 31.56 -25.09 22.34
N GLN A 93 32.01 -24.82 21.11
CA GLN A 93 33.35 -25.19 20.70
C GLN A 93 34.35 -24.28 21.42
N ARG A 94 34.85 -24.75 22.58
CA ARG A 94 35.81 -24.12 23.51
C ARG A 94 37.15 -23.65 22.92
N GLY A 95 37.27 -23.48 21.60
CA GLY A 95 38.47 -23.00 20.91
C GLY A 95 38.25 -21.89 19.87
N GLY A 96 37.00 -21.51 19.56
CA GLY A 96 36.71 -20.52 18.51
C GLY A 96 36.85 -19.05 18.91
N ASP A 97 36.88 -18.75 20.22
CA ASP A 97 36.81 -17.37 20.73
C ASP A 97 38.18 -16.66 20.76
N ALA A 98 39.28 -17.43 20.79
CA ALA A 98 40.63 -16.89 20.97
C ALA A 98 41.06 -15.92 19.85
N PHE A 99 40.66 -16.10 18.59
CA PHE A 99 41.09 -15.22 17.49
C PHE A 99 40.16 -14.00 17.26
N VAL A 100 39.11 -13.84 18.07
CA VAL A 100 38.11 -12.77 17.89
C VAL A 100 37.92 -11.91 19.15
N THR A 101 37.79 -12.51 20.33
CA THR A 101 37.52 -11.78 21.59
C THR A 101 38.79 -11.60 22.43
N GLU A 102 39.45 -12.70 22.79
CA GLU A 102 40.57 -12.67 23.74
C GLU A 102 41.93 -12.41 23.06
N GLY A 103 42.09 -12.79 21.80
CA GLY A 103 43.37 -12.76 21.10
C GLY A 103 44.23 -13.99 21.40
N PHE A 104 44.83 -14.57 20.37
CA PHE A 104 45.73 -15.71 20.48
C PHE A 104 47.12 -15.23 20.93
N THR A 105 47.66 -15.83 21.98
CA THR A 105 48.95 -15.41 22.60
C THR A 105 49.96 -16.55 22.76
N ASN A 106 49.59 -17.79 22.45
CA ASN A 106 50.44 -18.97 22.69
C ASN A 106 51.44 -19.20 21.54
N TRP A 107 52.51 -18.41 21.52
CA TRP A 107 53.53 -18.41 20.48
C TRP A 107 54.30 -19.73 20.34
N ARG A 108 54.32 -20.56 21.39
CA ARG A 108 54.94 -21.89 21.37
C ARG A 108 54.24 -22.85 20.40
N LYS A 109 52.92 -22.70 20.24
CA LYS A 109 52.07 -23.53 19.39
C LYS A 109 51.72 -22.83 18.09
N ARG A 110 52.73 -22.41 17.31
CA ARG A 110 52.52 -21.68 16.04
C ARG A 110 51.67 -22.46 15.03
N GLU A 111 51.71 -23.79 15.08
CA GLU A 111 50.89 -24.70 14.29
C GLU A 111 49.39 -24.47 14.50
N ARG A 112 48.97 -23.85 15.63
CA ARG A 112 47.59 -23.44 15.87
C ARG A 112 47.08 -22.40 14.87
N LEU A 113 47.96 -21.59 14.27
CA LEU A 113 47.56 -20.68 13.19
C LEU A 113 47.11 -21.45 11.94
N GLN A 114 47.77 -22.57 11.63
CA GLN A 114 47.38 -23.46 10.53
C GLN A 114 46.11 -24.25 10.87
N VAL A 115 46.02 -24.75 12.11
CA VAL A 115 44.82 -25.45 12.60
C VAL A 115 43.60 -24.53 12.65
N HIS A 116 43.79 -23.23 12.91
CA HIS A 116 42.70 -22.24 12.89
C HIS A 116 42.09 -22.09 11.49
N VAL A 117 42.92 -22.05 10.44
CA VAL A 117 42.42 -22.07 9.05
C VAL A 117 41.67 -23.37 8.80
N GLY A 118 42.21 -24.51 9.22
CA GLY A 118 41.52 -25.80 9.22
C GLY A 118 41.07 -26.26 7.83
N ALA A 119 40.11 -27.20 7.79
CA ALA A 119 39.49 -27.69 6.56
C ALA A 119 38.40 -26.73 6.04
N HIS A 120 37.79 -27.06 4.89
CA HIS A 120 36.82 -26.22 4.19
C HIS A 120 35.59 -25.82 5.03
N ASP A 121 35.23 -26.62 6.03
CA ASP A 121 34.11 -26.43 6.97
C ASP A 121 34.53 -25.75 8.29
N SER A 122 35.78 -25.29 8.40
CA SER A 122 36.24 -24.55 9.57
C SER A 122 35.48 -23.23 9.73
N ALA A 123 35.38 -22.74 10.96
CA ALA A 123 34.81 -21.43 11.23
C ALA A 123 35.49 -20.30 10.44
N HIS A 124 36.81 -20.42 10.19
CA HIS A 124 37.58 -19.51 9.36
C HIS A 124 37.12 -19.52 7.90
N ASN A 125 37.08 -20.70 7.27
CA ASN A 125 36.73 -20.83 5.86
C ASN A 125 35.25 -20.53 5.58
N ILE A 126 34.36 -20.82 6.54
CA ILE A 126 32.96 -20.39 6.47
C ILE A 126 32.87 -18.85 6.54
N ALA A 127 33.62 -18.20 7.43
CA ALA A 127 33.63 -16.74 7.52
C ALA A 127 34.22 -16.09 6.25
N LEU A 128 35.30 -16.67 5.70
CA LEU A 128 35.86 -16.29 4.41
C LEU A 128 34.84 -16.45 3.27
N GLY A 129 34.15 -17.59 3.20
CA GLY A 129 33.09 -17.81 2.22
C GLY A 129 31.97 -16.77 2.29
N LYS A 130 31.54 -16.39 3.50
CA LYS A 130 30.56 -15.31 3.71
C LYS A 130 31.09 -13.95 3.24
N CYS A 131 32.36 -13.65 3.49
CA CYS A 131 32.97 -12.42 2.99
C CYS A 131 33.04 -12.37 1.46
N LEU A 132 33.45 -13.47 0.81
CA LEU A 132 33.51 -13.56 -0.65
C LEU A 132 32.12 -13.41 -1.27
N ALA A 133 31.10 -14.03 -0.68
CA ALA A 133 29.71 -13.88 -1.09
C ALA A 133 29.21 -12.44 -0.94
N LEU A 134 29.54 -11.77 0.18
CA LEU A 134 29.20 -10.37 0.40
C LEU A 134 29.80 -9.46 -0.68
N MET A 135 31.05 -9.71 -1.07
CA MET A 135 31.75 -8.93 -2.10
C MET A 135 31.27 -9.23 -3.54
N ASN A 136 30.64 -10.38 -3.77
CA ASN A 136 30.10 -10.73 -5.08
C ASN A 136 28.72 -10.07 -5.32
N GLU A 137 28.73 -8.77 -5.60
CA GLU A 137 27.52 -7.96 -5.84
C GLU A 137 26.58 -8.55 -6.90
N LYS A 138 27.14 -9.24 -7.91
CA LYS A 138 26.38 -9.86 -8.99
C LYS A 138 25.46 -11.00 -8.54
N SER A 139 25.72 -11.60 -7.39
CA SER A 139 24.90 -12.69 -6.82
C SER A 139 23.89 -12.23 -5.77
N HIS A 140 23.79 -10.92 -5.49
CA HIS A 140 22.81 -10.43 -4.52
C HIS A 140 21.40 -10.60 -5.06
N ILE A 141 20.46 -10.96 -4.19
CA ILE A 141 19.05 -11.16 -4.54
C ILE A 141 18.48 -9.90 -5.22
N THR A 142 18.84 -8.71 -4.74
CA THR A 142 18.44 -7.44 -5.34
C THR A 142 18.91 -7.33 -6.79
N VAL A 143 20.13 -7.77 -7.09
CA VAL A 143 20.69 -7.76 -8.45
C VAL A 143 20.06 -8.83 -9.33
N ALA A 144 19.72 -10.00 -8.77
CA ALA A 144 18.99 -11.05 -9.47
C ALA A 144 17.54 -10.63 -9.79
N LEU A 145 16.86 -9.93 -8.86
CA LEU A 145 15.53 -9.35 -9.05
C LEU A 145 15.55 -8.17 -10.03
N SER A 146 16.62 -7.37 -10.03
CA SER A 146 16.81 -6.27 -10.97
C SER A 146 17.40 -6.72 -12.31
N LYS A 147 17.69 -8.01 -12.50
CA LYS A 147 18.25 -8.58 -13.74
C LYS A 147 17.19 -8.71 -14.85
N GLN A 148 16.21 -7.82 -14.87
CA GLN A 148 15.35 -7.61 -16.02
C GLN A 148 16.11 -6.72 -17.01
N THR A 149 16.10 -7.09 -18.30
CA THR A 149 16.76 -6.26 -19.31
C THR A 149 16.07 -4.90 -19.38
N ASN A 150 16.83 -3.84 -19.69
CA ASN A 150 16.24 -2.51 -19.89
C ASN A 150 15.08 -2.55 -20.89
N GLU A 151 15.17 -3.42 -21.90
CA GLU A 151 14.11 -3.68 -22.88
C GLU A 151 12.82 -4.18 -22.22
N THR A 152 12.85 -5.23 -21.39
CA THR A 152 11.65 -5.71 -20.68
C THR A 152 11.02 -4.65 -19.78
N GLN A 153 11.82 -3.78 -19.17
CA GLN A 153 11.31 -2.67 -18.35
C GLN A 153 10.62 -1.61 -19.21
N ILE A 154 11.19 -1.27 -20.37
CA ILE A 154 10.58 -0.34 -21.33
C ILE A 154 9.25 -0.91 -21.83
N GLU A 155 9.22 -2.16 -22.26
CA GLU A 155 8.01 -2.83 -22.73
C GLU A 155 6.91 -2.86 -21.67
N TYR A 156 7.26 -3.18 -20.42
CA TYR A 156 6.31 -3.15 -19.32
C TYR A 156 5.76 -1.75 -19.07
N ARG A 157 6.62 -0.73 -19.05
CA ARG A 157 6.19 0.67 -18.87
C ARG A 157 5.29 1.12 -20.02
N THR A 158 5.59 0.75 -21.26
CA THR A 158 4.75 1.06 -22.42
C THR A 158 3.36 0.44 -22.27
N ARG A 159 3.26 -0.84 -21.88
CA ARG A 159 1.98 -1.50 -21.58
C ARG A 159 1.20 -0.83 -20.47
N LEU A 160 1.87 -0.51 -19.37
CA LEU A 160 1.23 0.13 -18.21
C LEU A 160 0.72 1.52 -18.57
N THR A 161 1.53 2.30 -19.31
CA THR A 161 1.14 3.63 -19.79
C THR A 161 -0.08 3.55 -20.69
N ALA A 162 -0.10 2.63 -21.65
CA ALA A 162 -1.27 2.39 -22.49
C ALA A 162 -2.54 2.06 -21.68
N SER A 163 -2.40 1.22 -20.65
CA SER A 163 -3.51 0.88 -19.76
C SER A 163 -4.02 2.10 -18.97
N ILE A 164 -3.10 2.93 -18.46
CA ILE A 164 -3.43 4.16 -17.73
C ILE A 164 -4.15 5.15 -18.65
N ASP A 165 -3.71 5.33 -19.89
CA ASP A 165 -4.31 6.27 -20.83
C ASP A 165 -5.74 5.86 -21.20
N VAL A 166 -5.97 4.56 -21.42
CA VAL A 166 -7.32 4.02 -21.61
C VAL A 166 -8.19 4.28 -20.38
N ILE A 167 -7.68 4.00 -19.18
CA ILE A 167 -8.44 4.24 -17.93
C ILE A 167 -8.80 5.72 -17.78
N ARG A 168 -7.87 6.64 -18.07
CA ARG A 168 -8.12 8.08 -18.04
C ARG A 168 -9.24 8.50 -18.97
N LEU A 169 -9.34 7.90 -20.16
CA LEU A 169 -10.47 8.14 -21.06
C LEU A 169 -11.79 7.63 -20.45
N LEU A 170 -11.77 6.45 -19.83
CA LEU A 170 -12.95 5.86 -19.20
C LEU A 170 -13.45 6.63 -17.96
N LEU A 171 -12.59 7.42 -17.31
CA LEU A 171 -12.97 8.30 -16.19
C LEU A 171 -14.04 9.34 -16.55
N GLN A 172 -14.40 9.49 -17.83
CA GLN A 172 -15.56 10.28 -18.27
C GLN A 172 -16.92 9.64 -17.92
N GLY A 173 -16.94 8.61 -17.06
CA GLY A 173 -18.17 7.90 -16.66
C GLY A 173 -18.54 6.77 -17.63
N LEU A 174 -17.58 6.29 -18.42
CA LEU A 174 -17.80 5.17 -19.34
C LEU A 174 -17.64 3.83 -18.60
N PRO A 175 -18.50 2.84 -18.87
CA PRO A 175 -18.34 1.51 -18.29
C PRO A 175 -17.05 0.88 -18.80
N PHE A 176 -16.29 0.23 -17.92
CA PHE A 176 -15.04 -0.42 -18.32
C PHE A 176 -15.28 -1.67 -19.16
N ARG A 177 -16.38 -2.38 -18.86
CA ARG A 177 -16.66 -3.74 -19.35
C ARG A 177 -17.94 -3.82 -20.15
N GLY A 178 -17.96 -4.77 -21.07
CA GLY A 178 -19.15 -5.20 -21.79
C GLY A 178 -19.86 -6.35 -21.07
N GLN A 179 -20.82 -6.97 -21.75
CA GLN A 179 -21.51 -8.16 -21.24
C GLN A 179 -20.62 -9.41 -21.27
N ASP A 180 -19.73 -9.52 -22.26
CA ASP A 180 -18.82 -10.64 -22.45
C ASP A 180 -17.49 -10.11 -23.02
N GLU A 181 -16.37 -10.43 -22.38
CA GLU A 181 -15.02 -10.00 -22.78
C GLU A 181 -14.28 -11.06 -23.62
N SER A 182 -14.96 -12.15 -24.02
CA SER A 182 -14.36 -13.23 -24.79
C SER A 182 -14.08 -12.84 -26.25
N GLU A 183 -13.09 -13.46 -26.86
CA GLU A 183 -12.64 -13.21 -28.26
C GLU A 183 -13.71 -13.48 -29.33
N LYS A 184 -14.85 -14.07 -28.96
CA LYS A 184 -15.94 -14.39 -29.88
C LYS A 184 -16.90 -13.23 -30.11
N PHE A 185 -16.92 -12.25 -29.21
CA PHE A 185 -17.83 -11.11 -29.28
C PHE A 185 -17.17 -9.90 -29.94
N LYS A 186 -17.99 -9.13 -30.68
CA LYS A 186 -17.54 -7.91 -31.38
C LYS A 186 -17.35 -6.70 -30.46
N ASN A 187 -17.80 -6.78 -29.22
CA ASN A 187 -17.67 -5.70 -28.24
C ASN A 187 -17.26 -6.34 -26.92
N GLN A 188 -15.96 -6.29 -26.63
CA GLN A 188 -15.36 -6.89 -25.44
C GLN A 188 -15.37 -5.96 -24.23
N GLY A 189 -16.04 -4.80 -24.33
CA GLY A 189 -16.03 -3.75 -23.32
C GLY A 189 -15.01 -2.66 -23.61
N ASN A 190 -15.34 -1.45 -23.18
CA ASN A 190 -14.63 -0.24 -23.60
C ASN A 190 -13.13 -0.26 -23.26
N PHE A 191 -12.71 -0.91 -22.17
CA PHE A 191 -11.27 -1.01 -21.85
C PHE A 191 -10.50 -1.76 -22.95
N LEU A 192 -11.00 -2.93 -23.37
CA LEU A 192 -10.34 -3.73 -24.40
C LEU A 192 -10.42 -3.05 -25.77
N GLU A 193 -11.59 -2.51 -26.12
CA GLU A 193 -11.81 -1.80 -27.39
C GLU A 193 -10.90 -0.57 -27.52
N PHE A 194 -10.76 0.23 -26.45
CA PHE A 194 -9.86 1.38 -26.47
C PHE A 194 -8.38 0.99 -26.43
N LEU A 195 -8.03 -0.11 -25.77
CA LEU A 195 -6.67 -0.62 -25.78
C LEU A 195 -6.28 -1.16 -27.17
N GLU A 196 -7.21 -1.84 -27.85
CA GLU A 196 -7.03 -2.26 -29.24
C GLU A 196 -6.96 -1.05 -30.19
N PHE A 197 -7.83 -0.06 -30.00
CA PHE A 197 -7.75 1.20 -30.73
C PHE A 197 -6.37 1.86 -30.56
N LEU A 198 -5.86 1.97 -29.32
CA LEU A 198 -4.55 2.57 -29.05
C LEU A 198 -3.41 1.75 -29.68
N SER A 199 -3.50 0.42 -29.61
CA SER A 199 -2.59 -0.51 -30.28
C SER A 199 -2.54 -0.28 -31.78
N ASN A 200 -3.70 -0.11 -32.43
CA ASN A 200 -3.78 0.09 -33.89
C ASN A 200 -3.21 1.43 -34.37
N HIS A 201 -3.06 2.41 -33.47
CA HIS A 201 -2.56 3.75 -33.79
C HIS A 201 -1.16 4.03 -33.24
N ASN A 202 -0.55 3.08 -32.52
CA ASN A 202 0.78 3.26 -31.94
C ASN A 202 1.59 1.97 -32.02
N GLU A 203 2.58 1.94 -32.93
CA GLU A 203 3.43 0.77 -33.17
C GLU A 203 4.19 0.30 -31.91
N SER A 204 4.59 1.21 -31.03
CA SER A 204 5.29 0.86 -29.79
C SER A 204 4.37 0.15 -28.79
N VAL A 205 3.09 0.56 -28.73
CA VAL A 205 2.07 -0.07 -27.89
C VAL A 205 1.65 -1.40 -28.49
N GLN A 206 1.44 -1.44 -29.81
CA GLN A 206 1.06 -2.65 -30.55
C GLN A 206 1.98 -3.83 -30.24
N LYS A 207 3.30 -3.60 -30.24
CA LYS A 207 4.31 -4.63 -29.99
C LYS A 207 4.23 -5.27 -28.60
N VAL A 208 3.54 -4.63 -27.65
CA VAL A 208 3.62 -5.04 -26.25
C VAL A 208 2.28 -5.37 -25.61
N VAL A 209 1.12 -4.96 -26.15
CA VAL A 209 -0.21 -5.18 -25.53
C VAL A 209 -0.95 -6.40 -26.10
N LEU A 210 -2.08 -6.78 -25.47
CA LEU A 210 -3.02 -7.81 -25.94
C LEU A 210 -2.34 -9.16 -26.22
N THR A 211 -2.38 -9.65 -27.47
CA THR A 211 -1.78 -10.90 -27.90
C THR A 211 -0.26 -10.84 -27.99
N ASN A 212 0.32 -9.64 -28.08
CA ASN A 212 1.76 -9.43 -28.13
C ASN A 212 2.39 -9.29 -26.74
N ALA A 213 1.59 -9.23 -25.67
CA ALA A 213 2.09 -9.24 -24.30
C ALA A 213 2.54 -10.65 -23.88
N PRO A 214 3.61 -10.78 -23.07
CA PRO A 214 4.11 -12.08 -22.63
C PRO A 214 3.15 -12.71 -21.61
N GLU A 215 2.62 -13.89 -21.95
CA GLU A 215 1.78 -14.74 -21.10
C GLU A 215 0.69 -13.95 -20.33
N ASN A 216 0.82 -13.86 -19.00
CA ASN A 216 -0.13 -13.25 -18.09
C ASN A 216 0.08 -11.74 -17.90
N LEU A 217 1.12 -11.16 -18.51
CA LEU A 217 1.52 -9.77 -18.31
C LEU A 217 0.74 -8.80 -19.23
N LYS A 218 -0.50 -9.15 -19.56
CA LYS A 218 -1.42 -8.40 -20.43
C LYS A 218 -1.96 -7.12 -19.77
N LEU A 219 -2.00 -7.08 -18.43
CA LEU A 219 -2.62 -6.01 -17.61
C LEU A 219 -4.12 -5.79 -17.87
N THR A 220 -4.77 -6.72 -18.56
CA THR A 220 -6.20 -6.65 -18.89
C THR A 220 -7.10 -7.28 -17.83
N SER A 221 -6.54 -7.89 -16.78
CA SER A 221 -7.34 -8.62 -15.81
C SER A 221 -8.18 -7.68 -14.93
N PRO A 222 -9.37 -8.14 -14.49
CA PRO A 222 -10.22 -7.39 -13.58
C PRO A 222 -9.54 -6.85 -12.33
N GLN A 223 -8.64 -7.63 -11.74
CA GLN A 223 -7.95 -7.24 -10.52
C GLN A 223 -6.91 -6.16 -10.81
N ILE A 224 -6.11 -6.32 -11.86
CA ILE A 224 -5.07 -5.35 -12.23
C ILE A 224 -5.69 -4.01 -12.62
N GLN A 225 -6.79 -4.01 -13.37
CA GLN A 225 -7.53 -2.77 -13.68
C GLN A 225 -7.97 -2.05 -12.40
N LYS A 226 -8.50 -2.77 -11.40
CA LYS A 226 -8.89 -2.19 -10.11
C LYS A 226 -7.70 -1.64 -9.35
N ASP A 227 -6.55 -2.33 -9.38
CA ASP A 227 -5.34 -1.87 -8.72
C ASP A 227 -4.81 -0.56 -9.35
N ILE A 228 -4.81 -0.48 -10.70
CA ILE A 228 -4.43 0.74 -11.41
C ILE A 228 -5.42 1.89 -11.12
N VAL A 229 -6.73 1.62 -11.15
CA VAL A 229 -7.76 2.60 -10.80
C VAL A 229 -7.59 3.07 -9.35
N GLY A 230 -7.28 2.16 -8.42
CA GLY A 230 -7.01 2.47 -7.02
C GLY A 230 -5.81 3.40 -6.86
N ALA A 231 -4.72 3.15 -7.59
CA ALA A 231 -3.55 4.02 -7.61
C ALA A 231 -3.89 5.42 -8.16
N ILE A 232 -4.60 5.49 -9.29
CA ILE A 232 -5.06 6.77 -9.88
C ILE A 232 -5.96 7.52 -8.90
N ALA A 233 -6.90 6.83 -8.25
CA ALA A 233 -7.77 7.44 -7.25
C ALA A 233 -6.99 7.94 -6.01
N SER A 234 -5.88 7.28 -5.66
CA SER A 234 -4.98 7.77 -4.61
C SER A 234 -4.31 9.08 -5.03
N GLU A 235 -3.70 9.13 -6.22
CA GLU A 235 -3.04 10.33 -6.75
C GLU A 235 -4.01 11.51 -6.90
N ILE A 236 -5.24 11.25 -7.38
CA ILE A 236 -6.28 12.29 -7.50
C ILE A 236 -6.66 12.84 -6.12
N ARG A 237 -6.80 11.97 -5.11
CA ARG A 237 -7.12 12.41 -3.75
C ARG A 237 -5.98 13.25 -3.17
N GLU A 238 -4.74 12.80 -3.28
CA GLU A 238 -3.58 13.58 -2.83
C GLU A 238 -3.50 14.95 -3.54
N ALA A 239 -3.79 15.00 -4.84
CA ALA A 239 -3.86 16.26 -5.56
C ALA A 239 -4.96 17.20 -5.03
N ILE A 240 -6.16 16.67 -4.75
CA ILE A 240 -7.27 17.46 -4.15
C ILE A 240 -6.86 18.00 -2.77
N ILE A 241 -6.28 17.15 -1.92
CA ILE A 241 -5.85 17.55 -0.57
C ILE A 241 -4.74 18.59 -0.64
N SER A 242 -3.76 18.41 -1.52
CA SER A 242 -2.69 19.37 -1.76
C SER A 242 -3.21 20.70 -2.32
N GLU A 243 -4.24 20.68 -3.17
CA GLU A 243 -4.88 21.87 -3.73
C GLU A 243 -5.58 22.70 -2.62
N ILE A 244 -6.20 22.02 -1.65
CA ILE A 244 -6.80 22.67 -0.47
C ILE A 244 -5.71 23.21 0.46
N GLY A 245 -4.66 22.44 0.71
CA GLY A 245 -3.59 22.76 1.65
C GLY A 245 -4.14 23.12 3.04
N ASP A 246 -3.75 24.28 3.54
CA ASP A 246 -4.24 24.85 4.82
C ASP A 246 -5.54 25.68 4.70
N GLY A 247 -6.14 25.66 3.51
CA GLY A 247 -7.34 26.40 3.17
C GLY A 247 -8.58 26.01 3.98
N LEU A 248 -9.59 26.87 3.92
CA LEU A 248 -10.91 26.61 4.49
C LEU A 248 -11.78 25.95 3.44
N PHE A 249 -12.59 24.98 3.85
CA PHE A 249 -13.47 24.25 2.95
C PHE A 249 -14.83 23.97 3.58
N SER A 250 -15.77 23.52 2.77
CA SER A 250 -17.08 23.03 3.20
C SER A 250 -17.23 21.57 2.79
N ILE A 251 -18.06 20.85 3.54
CA ILE A 251 -18.40 19.47 3.23
C ILE A 251 -19.85 19.36 2.77
N LEU A 252 -20.08 18.57 1.74
CA LEU A 252 -21.39 18.13 1.30
C LEU A 252 -21.46 16.62 1.49
N ILE A 253 -22.46 16.15 2.22
CA ILE A 253 -22.64 14.72 2.46
C ILE A 253 -24.04 14.33 2.02
N ASP A 254 -24.11 13.20 1.33
CA ASP A 254 -25.34 12.55 0.91
C ASP A 254 -25.33 11.08 1.32
N GLU A 255 -26.48 10.57 1.72
CA GLU A 255 -26.66 9.19 2.18
C GLU A 255 -27.49 8.41 1.17
N SER A 256 -27.06 7.20 0.84
CA SER A 256 -27.80 6.31 -0.06
C SER A 256 -27.66 4.86 0.36
N ARG A 257 -28.63 4.03 -0.07
CA ARG A 257 -28.56 2.57 0.07
C ARG A 257 -28.14 1.95 -1.23
N ASP A 258 -27.16 1.05 -1.19
CA ASP A 258 -26.79 0.26 -2.35
C ASP A 258 -27.75 -0.91 -2.60
N VAL A 259 -27.52 -1.63 -3.70
CA VAL A 259 -28.32 -2.79 -4.12
C VAL A 259 -28.27 -3.96 -3.13
N SER A 260 -27.26 -3.99 -2.24
CA SER A 260 -27.13 -4.97 -1.17
C SER A 260 -27.75 -4.47 0.15
N VAL A 261 -28.49 -3.36 0.11
CA VAL A 261 -29.15 -2.73 1.26
C VAL A 261 -28.14 -2.22 2.30
N LYS A 262 -26.89 -1.96 1.90
CA LYS A 262 -25.89 -1.34 2.76
C LYS A 262 -25.94 0.17 2.62
N GLU A 263 -25.82 0.86 3.75
CA GLU A 263 -25.78 2.32 3.80
C GLU A 263 -24.41 2.82 3.32
N GLN A 264 -24.43 3.87 2.51
CA GLN A 264 -23.26 4.50 1.93
C GLN A 264 -23.37 6.02 2.09
N MET A 265 -22.26 6.61 2.49
CA MET A 265 -22.09 8.05 2.67
C MET A 265 -21.16 8.58 1.58
N THR A 266 -21.67 9.46 0.73
CA THR A 266 -20.86 10.19 -0.25
C THR A 266 -20.33 11.48 0.37
N SER A 267 -19.03 11.73 0.24
CA SER A 267 -18.38 12.94 0.74
C SER A 267 -17.81 13.76 -0.42
N ILE A 268 -18.22 15.03 -0.49
CA ILE A 268 -17.76 16.02 -1.47
C ILE A 268 -17.19 17.21 -0.71
N LEU A 269 -16.01 17.66 -1.11
CA LEU A 269 -15.39 18.88 -0.61
C LEU A 269 -15.74 20.05 -1.54
N ARG A 270 -16.03 21.21 -0.96
CA ARG A 270 -16.25 22.47 -1.67
C ARG A 270 -15.33 23.55 -1.10
N TYR A 271 -14.47 24.13 -1.92
CA TYR A 271 -13.47 25.11 -1.50
C TYR A 271 -13.20 26.12 -2.62
N MET A 272 -12.37 27.12 -2.34
CA MET A 272 -11.91 28.11 -3.33
C MET A 272 -10.52 27.72 -3.79
N ASP A 273 -10.29 27.68 -5.11
CA ASP A 273 -8.95 27.46 -5.65
C ASP A 273 -8.09 28.75 -5.60
N ASP A 274 -6.87 28.66 -6.11
CA ASP A 274 -5.92 29.76 -6.20
C ASP A 274 -6.36 30.90 -7.12
N LYS A 275 -7.42 30.70 -7.91
CA LYS A 275 -8.01 31.65 -8.86
C LYS A 275 -9.35 32.19 -8.37
N ASP A 276 -9.66 32.02 -7.10
CA ASP A 276 -10.92 32.41 -6.49
C ASP A 276 -12.15 31.77 -7.16
N CYS A 277 -12.00 30.58 -7.74
CA CYS A 277 -13.11 29.81 -8.28
C CYS A 277 -13.63 28.82 -7.23
N VAL A 278 -14.96 28.71 -7.13
CA VAL A 278 -15.58 27.70 -6.28
C VAL A 278 -15.44 26.34 -6.95
N ILE A 279 -14.63 25.47 -6.36
CA ILE A 279 -14.43 24.10 -6.81
C ILE A 279 -15.22 23.13 -5.93
N LYS A 280 -15.75 22.08 -6.55
CA LYS A 280 -16.32 20.92 -5.86
C LYS A 280 -15.55 19.67 -6.29
N ARG A 281 -15.04 18.92 -5.33
CA ARG A 281 -14.31 17.67 -5.58
C ARG A 281 -14.96 16.53 -4.82
N PHE A 282 -15.24 15.45 -5.54
CA PHE A 282 -15.61 14.19 -4.92
C PHE A 282 -14.40 13.63 -4.17
N LEU A 283 -14.59 13.27 -2.90
CA LEU A 283 -13.51 12.73 -2.06
C LEU A 283 -13.62 11.22 -1.93
N ALA A 284 -14.78 10.72 -1.49
CA ALA A 284 -14.98 9.30 -1.25
C ALA A 284 -16.46 8.91 -1.14
N ILE A 285 -16.72 7.62 -1.40
CA ILE A 285 -17.89 6.91 -0.90
C ILE A 285 -17.42 6.03 0.25
N VAL A 286 -18.08 6.14 1.39
CA VAL A 286 -17.74 5.41 2.62
C VAL A 286 -18.92 4.53 3.02
N HIS A 287 -18.67 3.26 3.26
CA HIS A 287 -19.68 2.38 3.86
C HIS A 287 -19.85 2.73 5.34
N VAL A 288 -21.10 2.95 5.75
CA VAL A 288 -21.44 3.19 7.15
C VAL A 288 -22.24 2.01 7.70
N LEU A 289 -22.07 1.73 8.99
CA LEU A 289 -22.70 0.56 9.63
C LEU A 289 -24.22 0.71 9.74
N ASP A 290 -24.68 1.93 10.01
CA ASP A 290 -26.08 2.30 10.15
C ASP A 290 -26.26 3.79 9.80
N THR A 291 -27.51 4.22 9.80
CA THR A 291 -27.90 5.60 9.46
C THR A 291 -27.75 6.58 10.63
N THR A 292 -27.17 6.17 11.76
CA THR A 292 -27.11 7.03 12.95
C THR A 292 -26.12 8.17 12.75
N SER A 293 -26.38 9.31 13.38
CA SER A 293 -25.51 10.48 13.35
C SER A 293 -24.09 10.20 13.85
N SER A 294 -23.96 9.31 14.84
CA SER A 294 -22.68 8.88 15.41
C SER A 294 -21.85 8.06 14.41
N SER A 295 -22.49 7.16 13.67
CA SER A 295 -21.82 6.37 12.62
C SER A 295 -21.32 7.28 11.50
N HIS A 296 -22.15 8.23 11.06
CA HIS A 296 -21.74 9.25 10.08
C HIS A 296 -20.57 10.09 10.58
N LYS A 297 -20.62 10.60 11.82
CA LYS A 297 -19.52 11.39 12.40
C LYS A 297 -18.22 10.59 12.46
N THR A 298 -18.29 9.34 12.91
CA THR A 298 -17.13 8.44 12.98
C THR A 298 -16.54 8.20 11.59
N ALA A 299 -17.39 7.99 10.57
CA ALA A 299 -16.95 7.81 9.20
C ALA A 299 -16.24 9.07 8.64
N ILE A 300 -16.75 10.26 8.95
CA ILE A 300 -16.09 11.53 8.59
C ILE A 300 -14.75 11.65 9.29
N ASP A 301 -14.66 11.35 10.59
CA ASP A 301 -13.43 11.44 11.37
C ASP A 301 -12.35 10.50 10.85
N MET A 302 -12.73 9.26 10.50
CA MET A 302 -11.80 8.30 9.89
C MET A 302 -11.34 8.76 8.51
N LEU A 303 -12.27 9.24 7.67
CA LEU A 303 -11.94 9.75 6.33
C LEU A 303 -10.98 10.94 6.43
N PHE A 304 -11.22 11.84 7.37
CA PHE A 304 -10.41 13.04 7.57
C PHE A 304 -9.03 12.70 8.13
N SER A 305 -8.97 11.80 9.12
CA SER A 305 -7.72 11.31 9.70
C SER A 305 -6.85 10.63 8.65
N THR A 306 -7.46 9.88 7.73
CA THR A 306 -6.75 9.20 6.63
C THR A 306 -6.08 10.19 5.67
N HIS A 307 -6.71 11.34 5.44
CA HIS A 307 -6.26 12.35 4.46
C HIS A 307 -5.67 13.61 5.11
N GLY A 308 -5.38 13.59 6.41
CA GLY A 308 -4.80 14.74 7.11
C GLY A 308 -5.71 15.98 7.18
N LEU A 309 -7.02 15.82 6.98
CA LEU A 309 -7.99 16.92 7.05
C LEU A 309 -8.44 17.16 8.50
N SER A 310 -8.83 18.39 8.81
CA SER A 310 -9.31 18.77 10.14
C SER A 310 -10.69 19.41 10.10
N ILE A 311 -11.57 18.97 11.01
CA ILE A 311 -12.90 19.58 11.21
C ILE A 311 -12.79 21.07 11.55
N SER A 312 -11.71 21.49 12.22
CA SER A 312 -11.45 22.90 12.55
C SER A 312 -11.34 23.83 11.33
N ARG A 313 -10.99 23.27 10.16
CA ARG A 313 -10.86 23.99 8.88
C ARG A 313 -12.19 24.08 8.13
N ILE A 314 -13.21 23.33 8.54
CA ILE A 314 -14.51 23.38 7.88
C ILE A 314 -15.19 24.73 8.18
N ARG A 315 -15.84 25.32 7.18
CA ARG A 315 -16.69 26.51 7.34
C ARG A 315 -18.14 26.26 6.97
N GLY A 316 -18.43 25.29 6.11
CA GLY A 316 -19.80 24.93 5.75
C GLY A 316 -20.07 23.43 5.82
N GLN A 317 -21.27 23.05 6.20
CA GLN A 317 -21.79 21.69 6.11
C GLN A 317 -23.14 21.68 5.39
N GLY A 318 -23.26 20.86 4.34
CA GLY A 318 -24.47 20.75 3.53
C GLY A 318 -24.98 19.31 3.50
N TYR A 319 -26.15 19.08 4.10
CA TYR A 319 -26.81 17.77 4.17
C TYR A 319 -28.29 17.88 3.84
N ASP A 320 -28.94 16.74 3.64
CA ASP A 320 -30.39 16.67 3.60
C ASP A 320 -31.02 17.01 4.97
N GLY A 321 -32.35 16.96 5.01
CA GLY A 321 -33.13 17.28 6.21
C GLY A 321 -33.52 16.06 7.01
N ALA A 322 -32.90 14.89 6.78
CA ALA A 322 -33.20 13.69 7.54
C ALA A 322 -32.94 13.93 9.03
N SER A 323 -33.70 13.26 9.90
CA SER A 323 -33.63 13.45 11.36
C SER A 323 -32.22 13.25 11.92
N ASN A 324 -31.46 12.33 11.32
CA ASN A 324 -30.10 11.99 11.75
C ASN A 324 -29.06 13.03 11.25
N MET A 325 -29.41 13.83 10.24
CA MET A 325 -28.56 14.87 9.67
C MET A 325 -28.86 16.26 10.25
N ARG A 326 -30.14 16.53 10.62
CA ARG A 326 -30.65 17.87 11.01
C ARG A 326 -31.51 17.91 12.31
N GLY A 327 -31.48 16.89 13.16
CA GLY A 327 -32.13 16.90 14.48
C GLY A 327 -31.63 17.98 15.47
N GLU A 328 -32.23 18.05 16.65
CA GLU A 328 -31.97 19.15 17.60
C GLU A 328 -30.84 18.84 18.62
N PHE A 329 -30.61 17.56 18.94
CA PHE A 329 -29.76 17.19 20.10
C PHE A 329 -28.60 16.25 19.77
N ASN A 330 -28.76 15.28 18.87
CA ASN A 330 -27.75 14.24 18.56
C ASN A 330 -27.67 13.95 17.07
N ASP A 331 -27.88 14.96 16.24
CA ASP A 331 -27.74 14.87 14.79
C ASP A 331 -26.31 15.21 14.33
N LEU A 332 -25.98 14.85 13.09
CA LEU A 332 -24.64 15.05 12.54
C LEU A 332 -24.25 16.54 12.58
N LYS A 333 -25.19 17.42 12.23
CA LYS A 333 -24.99 18.87 12.29
C LYS A 333 -24.57 19.34 13.68
N SER A 334 -25.28 18.95 14.73
CA SER A 334 -24.95 19.40 16.09
C SER A 334 -23.62 18.82 16.57
N LEU A 335 -23.30 17.57 16.20
CA LEU A 335 -22.01 16.96 16.53
C LEU A 335 -20.84 17.76 15.93
N ILE A 336 -20.93 18.16 14.67
CA ILE A 336 -19.87 18.93 14.01
C ILE A 336 -19.80 20.37 14.54
N ILE A 337 -20.95 21.02 14.81
CA ILE A 337 -20.99 22.38 15.40
C ILE A 337 -20.33 22.41 16.80
N ARG A 338 -20.49 21.35 17.59
CA ARG A 338 -19.85 21.25 18.92
C ARG A 338 -18.33 21.29 18.84
N GLU A 339 -17.76 20.68 17.81
CA GLU A 339 -16.31 20.64 17.58
C GLU A 339 -15.79 21.91 16.89
N ASN A 340 -16.58 22.51 16.01
CA ASN A 340 -16.22 23.73 15.31
C ASN A 340 -17.38 24.73 15.28
N LYS A 341 -17.34 25.69 16.20
CA LYS A 341 -18.38 26.74 16.32
C LYS A 341 -18.43 27.72 15.14
N ALA A 342 -17.41 27.76 14.28
CA ALA A 342 -17.36 28.66 13.13
C ALA A 342 -18.07 28.08 11.89
N ILE A 343 -18.64 26.88 11.98
CA ILE A 343 -19.29 26.21 10.86
C ILE A 343 -20.75 26.67 10.68
N PHE A 344 -21.18 26.88 9.43
CA PHE A 344 -22.59 27.10 9.08
C PHE A 344 -23.21 25.86 8.43
N TYR A 345 -24.49 25.64 8.71
CA TYR A 345 -25.27 24.56 8.08
C TYR A 345 -26.15 25.10 6.96
N VAL A 346 -26.12 24.41 5.80
CA VAL A 346 -27.02 24.67 4.67
C VAL A 346 -27.89 23.44 4.46
N HIS A 347 -29.20 23.64 4.53
CA HIS A 347 -30.15 22.60 4.20
C HIS A 347 -30.22 22.42 2.67
N CYS A 348 -30.25 21.19 2.20
CA CYS A 348 -30.39 20.90 0.78
C CYS A 348 -31.68 21.51 0.20
N PHE A 349 -31.53 22.50 -0.68
CA PHE A 349 -32.66 23.21 -1.32
C PHE A 349 -33.60 22.27 -2.07
N SER A 350 -33.05 21.32 -2.79
CA SER A 350 -33.85 20.36 -3.55
C SER A 350 -34.67 19.44 -2.62
N HIS A 351 -34.15 19.09 -1.43
CA HIS A 351 -34.94 18.42 -0.41
C HIS A 351 -36.04 19.33 0.17
N GLN A 352 -35.74 20.61 0.42
CA GLN A 352 -36.78 21.58 0.83
C GLN A 352 -37.89 21.72 -0.19
N LEU A 353 -37.54 21.79 -1.48
CA LEU A 353 -38.52 21.87 -2.55
C LEU A 353 -39.37 20.60 -2.61
N GLN A 354 -38.76 19.42 -2.53
CA GLN A 354 -39.47 18.15 -2.49
C GLN A 354 -40.46 18.09 -1.31
N LEU A 355 -40.02 18.46 -0.11
CA LEU A 355 -40.89 18.49 1.07
C LEU A 355 -42.06 19.45 0.87
N THR A 356 -41.80 20.63 0.32
CA THR A 356 -42.85 21.62 0.01
C THR A 356 -43.86 21.07 -0.99
N LEU A 357 -43.40 20.45 -2.08
CA LEU A 357 -44.25 19.82 -3.09
C LEU A 357 -45.11 18.70 -2.50
N VAL A 358 -44.52 17.81 -1.69
CA VAL A 358 -45.24 16.72 -1.02
C VAL A 358 -46.29 17.28 -0.06
N THR A 359 -45.97 18.29 0.73
CA THR A 359 -46.93 18.94 1.64
C THR A 359 -48.09 19.59 0.89
N VAL A 360 -47.82 20.30 -0.20
CA VAL A 360 -48.86 20.92 -1.02
C VAL A 360 -49.74 19.85 -1.69
N ALA A 361 -49.14 18.80 -2.25
CA ALA A 361 -49.85 17.69 -2.88
C ALA A 361 -50.77 16.95 -1.90
N LYS A 362 -50.33 16.76 -0.64
CA LYS A 362 -51.14 16.14 0.42
C LYS A 362 -52.31 17.00 0.88
N ASN A 363 -52.24 18.31 0.71
CA ASN A 363 -53.32 19.23 1.06
C ASN A 363 -54.44 19.26 0.01
N ASP A 364 -54.16 18.82 -1.22
CA ASP A 364 -55.18 18.62 -2.24
C ASP A 364 -55.79 17.22 -2.12
N VAL A 365 -57.10 17.14 -1.86
CA VAL A 365 -57.81 15.88 -1.63
C VAL A 365 -57.72 14.92 -2.83
N GLN A 366 -57.81 15.44 -4.05
CA GLN A 366 -57.79 14.60 -5.26
C GLN A 366 -56.40 14.04 -5.52
N VAL A 367 -55.37 14.87 -5.36
CA VAL A 367 -53.97 14.45 -5.51
C VAL A 367 -53.57 13.47 -4.41
N ALA A 368 -53.98 13.72 -3.17
CA ALA A 368 -53.75 12.79 -2.05
C ALA A 368 -54.41 11.43 -2.29
N LEU A 369 -55.67 11.41 -2.76
CA LEU A 369 -56.38 10.17 -3.12
C LEU A 369 -55.66 9.41 -4.24
N LEU A 370 -55.18 10.10 -5.28
CA LEU A 370 -54.41 9.50 -6.36
C LEU A 370 -53.14 8.81 -5.83
N PHE A 371 -52.33 9.51 -5.04
CA PHE A 371 -51.09 8.92 -4.52
C PHE A 371 -51.35 7.79 -3.52
N ASN A 372 -52.43 7.84 -2.74
CA ASN A 372 -52.85 6.73 -1.89
C ASN A 372 -53.26 5.51 -2.71
N LEU A 373 -53.98 5.71 -3.81
CA LEU A 373 -54.34 4.63 -4.74
C LEU A 373 -53.09 4.02 -5.39
N VAL A 374 -52.19 4.85 -5.91
CA VAL A 374 -50.92 4.42 -6.52
C VAL A 374 -50.06 3.64 -5.52
N ALA A 375 -49.96 4.10 -4.27
CA ALA A 375 -49.24 3.40 -3.21
C ALA A 375 -49.88 2.04 -2.89
N SER A 376 -51.21 1.99 -2.80
CA SER A 376 -51.96 0.76 -2.55
C SER A 376 -51.79 -0.25 -3.69
N LEU A 377 -51.92 0.19 -4.94
CA LEU A 377 -51.67 -0.61 -6.13
C LEU A 377 -50.23 -1.09 -6.19
N SER A 378 -49.26 -0.23 -5.90
CA SER A 378 -47.84 -0.59 -5.87
C SER A 378 -47.54 -1.66 -4.81
N ASN A 379 -48.22 -1.63 -3.66
CA ASN A 379 -48.09 -2.68 -2.65
C ASN A 379 -48.68 -3.99 -3.12
N ILE A 380 -49.91 -4.00 -3.64
CA ILE A 380 -50.58 -5.21 -4.14
C ILE A 380 -49.81 -5.82 -5.31
N VAL A 381 -49.48 -5.02 -6.32
CA VAL A 381 -48.72 -5.47 -7.50
C VAL A 381 -47.31 -5.90 -7.10
N GLY A 382 -46.66 -5.15 -6.20
CA GLY A 382 -45.34 -5.51 -5.69
C GLY A 382 -45.33 -6.82 -4.90
N ASP A 383 -46.36 -7.13 -4.13
CA ASP A 383 -46.50 -8.42 -3.44
C ASP A 383 -46.72 -9.56 -4.43
N ILE A 384 -47.62 -9.38 -5.40
CA ILE A 384 -47.89 -10.38 -6.46
C ILE A 384 -46.64 -10.64 -7.32
N LEU A 385 -45.90 -9.59 -7.69
CA LEU A 385 -44.67 -9.71 -8.47
C LEU A 385 -43.58 -10.42 -7.68
N ARG A 386 -43.38 -10.07 -6.40
CA ARG A 386 -42.41 -10.76 -5.52
C ARG A 386 -42.73 -12.24 -5.36
N GLU A 387 -43.99 -12.61 -5.20
CA GLU A 387 -44.40 -14.02 -5.15
C GLU A 387 -44.12 -14.76 -6.47
N LYS A 388 -44.46 -14.16 -7.61
CA LYS A 388 -44.20 -14.75 -8.93
C LYS A 388 -42.72 -14.85 -9.26
N GLU A 389 -41.94 -13.85 -8.89
CA GLU A 389 -40.49 -13.78 -9.12
C GLU A 389 -39.77 -14.76 -8.20
N ALA A 390 -40.16 -14.87 -6.92
CA ALA A 390 -39.68 -15.92 -6.02
C ALA A 390 -39.99 -17.33 -6.55
N ALA A 391 -41.20 -17.56 -7.08
CA ALA A 391 -41.57 -18.84 -7.68
C ALA A 391 -40.75 -19.15 -8.96
N ARG A 392 -40.52 -18.16 -9.82
CA ARG A 392 -39.67 -18.28 -11.01
C ARG A 392 -38.21 -18.56 -10.64
N LEU A 393 -37.65 -17.79 -9.70
CA LEU A 393 -36.27 -17.95 -9.25
C LEU A 393 -36.05 -19.30 -8.58
N THR A 394 -37.00 -19.79 -7.76
CA THR A 394 -36.93 -21.13 -7.18
C THR A 394 -36.89 -22.22 -8.26
N LYS A 395 -37.68 -22.07 -9.33
CA LYS A 395 -37.69 -23.00 -10.45
C LYS A 395 -36.40 -22.95 -11.28
N ALA A 396 -35.89 -21.75 -11.56
CA ALA A 396 -34.69 -21.53 -12.36
C ALA A 396 -33.39 -21.92 -11.63
N LEU A 397 -33.34 -21.74 -10.30
CA LEU A 397 -32.29 -22.26 -9.43
C LEU A 397 -32.32 -23.79 -9.38
N GLY A 398 -33.50 -24.40 -9.36
CA GLY A 398 -33.66 -25.86 -9.41
C GLY A 398 -33.29 -26.50 -10.75
N SER A 399 -33.16 -25.70 -11.81
CA SER A 399 -32.76 -26.15 -13.15
C SER A 399 -31.36 -25.70 -13.57
N ASP A 400 -30.57 -25.12 -12.65
CA ASP A 400 -29.23 -24.54 -12.89
C ASP A 400 -29.18 -23.49 -14.03
N GLU A 401 -30.33 -22.88 -14.38
CA GLU A 401 -30.39 -21.84 -15.42
C GLU A 401 -29.91 -20.48 -14.91
N VAL A 402 -29.93 -20.27 -13.58
CA VAL A 402 -29.55 -19.02 -12.92
C VAL A 402 -28.62 -19.31 -11.76
N THR A 403 -27.51 -18.58 -11.65
CA THR A 403 -26.57 -18.69 -10.52
C THR A 403 -27.03 -17.86 -9.33
N SER A 404 -26.86 -18.38 -8.11
CA SER A 404 -27.17 -17.62 -6.89
C SER A 404 -26.10 -16.55 -6.62
N GLY A 405 -26.50 -15.29 -6.41
CA GLY A 405 -25.60 -14.21 -6.01
C GLY A 405 -26.34 -12.97 -5.49
N GLN A 406 -25.70 -12.20 -4.59
CA GLN A 406 -26.26 -10.93 -4.09
C GLN A 406 -26.34 -9.90 -5.23
N GLY A 407 -27.52 -9.30 -5.43
CA GLY A 407 -27.76 -8.21 -6.39
C GLY A 407 -28.21 -8.61 -7.80
N LEU A 408 -28.37 -9.90 -8.09
CA LEU A 408 -28.91 -10.40 -9.36
C LEU A 408 -30.42 -10.68 -9.22
N ASN A 409 -31.21 -10.31 -10.25
CA ASN A 409 -32.65 -10.59 -10.35
C ASN A 409 -33.51 -9.98 -9.21
N GLN A 410 -33.20 -8.75 -8.84
CA GLN A 410 -33.96 -7.99 -7.85
C GLN A 410 -34.49 -6.69 -8.47
N GLU A 411 -35.49 -6.79 -9.34
CA GLU A 411 -36.25 -5.61 -9.75
C GLU A 411 -37.36 -5.33 -8.74
N THR A 412 -37.41 -4.10 -8.23
CA THR A 412 -38.48 -3.68 -7.31
C THR A 412 -39.19 -2.45 -7.85
N LEU A 413 -40.52 -2.45 -7.74
CA LEU A 413 -41.33 -1.27 -8.04
C LEU A 413 -40.90 -0.08 -7.18
N LYS A 414 -40.66 1.06 -7.83
CA LYS A 414 -40.34 2.31 -7.14
C LYS A 414 -41.58 2.79 -6.39
N ARG A 415 -41.43 3.03 -5.09
CA ARG A 415 -42.48 3.57 -4.22
C ARG A 415 -42.34 5.08 -4.08
N ALA A 416 -43.47 5.78 -4.00
CA ALA A 416 -43.50 7.17 -3.58
C ALA A 416 -43.02 7.28 -2.12
N GLY A 417 -42.04 8.14 -1.87
CA GLY A 417 -41.41 8.34 -0.56
C GLY A 417 -41.16 9.81 -0.28
N GLU A 418 -41.19 10.20 0.99
CA GLU A 418 -41.07 11.61 1.38
C GLU A 418 -39.64 12.16 1.23
N THR A 419 -38.65 11.31 1.48
CA THR A 419 -37.23 11.71 1.54
C THR A 419 -36.46 11.51 0.23
N ARG A 420 -36.93 10.62 -0.66
CA ARG A 420 -36.24 10.31 -1.93
C ARG A 420 -36.81 11.13 -3.08
N TRP A 421 -35.96 11.89 -3.77
CA TRP A 421 -36.37 12.73 -4.90
C TRP A 421 -36.94 11.93 -6.06
N GLY A 422 -37.95 12.52 -6.72
CA GLY A 422 -38.58 11.93 -7.89
C GLY A 422 -39.33 10.63 -7.61
N SER A 423 -39.43 10.19 -6.36
CA SER A 423 -40.12 8.95 -5.97
C SER A 423 -41.62 8.98 -6.33
N HIS A 424 -42.25 10.16 -6.23
CA HIS A 424 -43.66 10.36 -6.61
C HIS A 424 -43.83 10.34 -8.13
N TYR A 425 -42.88 10.89 -8.89
CA TYR A 425 -42.88 10.81 -10.35
C TYR A 425 -42.59 9.40 -10.85
N GLY A 426 -41.64 8.68 -10.23
CA GLY A 426 -41.31 7.32 -10.61
C GLY A 426 -42.30 6.25 -10.12
N ALA A 427 -43.26 6.63 -9.27
CA ALA A 427 -44.36 5.76 -8.84
C ALA A 427 -45.62 5.90 -9.72
N LEU A 428 -45.77 7.05 -10.40
CA LEU A 428 -46.76 7.27 -11.45
C LEU A 428 -46.28 6.61 -12.75
#